data_AF-A0A3M1LHA5-F1
#
_entry.id   AF-A0A3M1LHA5-F1
#
_cell.length_a   1.000
_cell.length_b   1.000
_cell.length_c   1.000
_cell.angle_alpha   90.00
_cell.angle_beta   90.00
_cell.angle_gamma   90.00
#
_symmetry.space_group_name_H-M   'P 1'
#
loop_
_entity.id
_entity.type
_entity.pdbx_description
1 polymer ?
#
loop_
_entity_poly.entity_id
_entity_poly.type
_entity_poly.pdbx_seq_one_letter_code
_entity_poly.pdbx_strand_id
1 'polypeptide(L)' 'HAPIERGDTVVTTGFSAIFPSGWPIGRVDSTWVPPGSFSQNLRVSLFADLTALRYVYIVKNLQKKELEVLEQNLPNE' A
#
# COMPACT_ATOMS: atom_id res chain seq x y z
N HIS A 1 -19.14 -5.51 0.28
CA HIS A 1 -18.13 -6.42 0.86
C HIS A 1 -17.49 -7.19 -0.27
N ALA A 2 -16.20 -6.99 -0.53
CA ALA A 2 -15.44 -7.85 -1.45
C ALA A 2 -14.88 -9.02 -0.62
N PRO A 3 -15.15 -10.29 -0.99
CA PRO A 3 -14.50 -11.41 -0.33
C PRO A 3 -13.00 -11.34 -0.61
N ILE A 4 -12.19 -11.37 0.45
CA ILE A 4 -10.72 -11.47 0.35
C ILE A 4 -10.37 -12.91 0.70
N GLU A 5 -9.66 -13.58 -0.19
CA GLU A 5 -9.30 -14.99 -0.04
C GLU A 5 -7.81 -15.15 0.26
N ARG A 6 -7.47 -16.28 0.88
CA ARG A 6 -6.07 -16.64 1.11
C ARG A 6 -5.41 -16.93 -0.24
N GLY A 7 -4.27 -16.29 -0.49
CA GLY A 7 -3.53 -16.40 -1.75
C GLY A 7 -3.70 -15.21 -2.68
N ASP A 8 -4.63 -14.30 -2.39
CA ASP A 8 -4.80 -13.05 -3.16
C ASP A 8 -3.52 -12.22 -3.15
N THR A 9 -3.26 -11.55 -4.28
CA THR A 9 -2.07 -10.70 -4.44
C THR A 9 -2.35 -9.28 -3.98
N VAL A 10 -1.51 -8.76 -3.10
CA VAL A 10 -1.57 -7.39 -2.62
C VAL A 10 -0.66 -6.53 -3.50
N VAL A 11 -1.23 -5.46 -4.07
CA VAL A 11 -0.52 -4.49 -4.91
C VAL A 11 -0.66 -3.09 -4.31
N THR A 12 0.34 -2.23 -4.54
CA THR A 12 0.26 -0.82 -4.16
C THR A 12 -0.85 -0.12 -4.91
N THR A 13 -1.59 0.72 -4.19
CA THR A 13 -2.56 1.63 -4.80
C THR A 13 -1.86 2.94 -5.20
N GLY A 14 -2.48 3.69 -6.11
CA GLY A 14 -1.97 5.00 -6.55
C GLY A 14 -2.27 6.15 -5.61
N PHE A 15 -2.91 5.89 -4.47
CA PHE A 15 -3.26 6.92 -3.50
C PHE A 15 -2.07 7.37 -2.65
N SER A 16 -0.97 6.61 -2.63
CA SER A 16 0.24 7.02 -1.93
C SER A 16 1.11 7.89 -2.82
N ALA A 17 1.49 9.08 -2.35
CA ALA A 17 2.50 9.90 -3.01
C ALA A 17 3.93 9.32 -2.88
N ILE A 18 4.11 8.19 -2.18
CA ILE A 18 5.41 7.58 -1.86
C ILE A 18 5.71 6.40 -2.78
N PHE A 19 4.75 5.50 -3.01
CA PHE A 19 4.91 4.34 -3.87
C PHE A 19 4.07 4.47 -5.15
N PRO A 20 4.62 4.15 -6.32
CA PRO A 20 3.84 4.05 -7.55
C PRO A 20 2.76 2.98 -7.42
N SER A 21 1.66 3.11 -8.16
CA SER A 21 0.60 2.11 -8.23
C SER A 21 1.03 0.82 -8.94
N GLY A 22 0.37 -0.29 -8.60
CA GLY A 22 0.51 -1.57 -9.32
C GLY A 22 1.73 -2.40 -8.94
N TRP A 23 2.49 -2.01 -7.92
CA TRP A 23 3.63 -2.79 -7.46
C TRP A 23 3.23 -3.95 -6.55
N PRO A 24 3.64 -5.20 -6.85
CA PRO A 24 3.29 -6.36 -6.03
C PRO A 24 4.07 -6.33 -4.72
N ILE A 25 3.36 -6.45 -3.60
CA ILE A 25 3.92 -6.46 -2.25
C ILE A 25 4.06 -7.90 -1.76
N GLY A 26 3.02 -8.72 -1.94
CA GLY A 26 2.96 -10.06 -1.39
C GLY A 26 1.61 -10.75 -1.59
N ARG A 27 1.39 -11.84 -0.87
CA ARG A 27 0.13 -12.60 -0.86
C ARG A 27 -0.54 -12.60 0.50
N VAL A 28 -1.86 -12.61 0.51
CA VAL A 28 -2.67 -12.73 1.73
C VAL A 28 -2.47 -14.11 2.34
N ASP A 29 -2.01 -14.15 3.58
CA ASP A 29 -1.84 -15.38 4.38
C ASP A 29 -3.03 -15.63 5.30
N SER A 30 -3.54 -14.60 5.98
CA SER A 30 -4.73 -14.69 6.83
C SER A 30 -5.46 -13.36 6.93
N THR A 31 -6.76 -13.41 7.23
CA THR A 31 -7.61 -12.23 7.40
C THR A 31 -8.37 -12.35 8.72
N TRP A 32 -8.58 -11.23 9.42
CA TRP A 32 -9.39 -11.19 10.63
C TRP A 32 -10.04 -9.82 10.80
N VAL A 33 -11.18 -9.81 11.49
CA VAL A 33 -11.89 -8.58 11.86
C VAL A 33 -11.65 -8.33 13.34
N PRO A 34 -11.05 -7.20 13.73
CA PRO A 34 -10.91 -6.83 15.14
C PRO A 34 -12.29 -6.66 15.78
N PRO A 35 -12.50 -7.14 17.01
CA PRO A 35 -13.76 -6.92 17.71
C PRO A 35 -14.00 -5.41 17.87
N GLY A 36 -15.17 -4.93 17.42
CA GLY A 36 -15.55 -3.51 17.49
C GLY A 36 -15.03 -2.63 16.36
N SER A 37 -14.39 -3.18 15.32
CA SER A 37 -13.97 -2.44 14.14
C SER A 37 -14.77 -2.79 12.89
N PHE A 38 -14.99 -1.80 12.03
CA PHE A 38 -15.48 -1.99 10.66
C PHE A 38 -14.33 -2.22 9.65
N SER A 39 -13.08 -2.25 10.11
CA SER A 39 -11.91 -2.56 9.29
C SER A 39 -11.58 -4.05 9.29
N GLN A 40 -11.07 -4.53 8.16
CA GLN A 40 -10.54 -5.88 8.02
C GLN A 40 -9.02 -5.82 8.04
N ASN A 41 -8.40 -6.62 8.91
CA ASN A 41 -6.95 -6.75 8.97
C ASN A 41 -6.51 -7.99 8.19
N LEU A 42 -5.31 -7.89 7.61
CA LEU A 42 -4.74 -8.90 6.74
C LEU A 42 -3.29 -9.12 7.15
N ARG A 43 -2.86 -10.39 7.22
CA ARG A 43 -1.45 -10.78 7.28
C ARG A 43 -1.02 -11.10 5.86
N VAL A 44 0.09 -10.52 5.44
CA VAL A 44 0.61 -10.64 4.07
C VAL A 44 2.03 -11.21 4.12
N SER A 45 2.27 -12.25 3.32
CA SER A 45 3.62 -12.78 3.07
C SER A 45 4.25 -12.01 1.93
N LEU A 46 5.35 -11.30 2.21
CA LEU A 46 6.04 -10.47 1.23
C LEU A 46 6.73 -11.33 0.16
N PHE A 47 6.72 -10.87 -1.09
CA PHE A 47 7.49 -11.50 -2.16
C PHE A 47 8.99 -11.22 -2.06
N ALA A 48 9.35 -10.07 -1.51
CA ALA A 48 10.72 -9.68 -1.28
C ALA A 48 11.19 -10.14 0.11
N ASP A 49 12.32 -10.86 0.14
CA ASP A 49 13.03 -11.14 1.39
C ASP A 49 13.88 -9.93 1.78
N LEU A 50 13.44 -9.22 2.80
CA LEU A 50 14.12 -8.02 3.31
C LEU A 50 15.36 -8.36 4.16
N THR A 51 15.59 -9.63 4.49
CA THR A 51 16.77 -10.05 5.29
C THR A 51 18.03 -10.23 4.44
N ALA A 52 17.87 -10.47 3.14
CA ALA A 52 18.95 -10.75 2.19
C ALA A 52 19.14 -9.64 1.13
N LEU A 53 19.04 -8.37 1.53
CA LEU A 53 19.13 -7.23 0.60
C LEU A 53 20.58 -6.96 0.19
N ARG A 54 20.86 -7.04 -1.12
CA ARG A 54 22.15 -6.64 -1.73
C ARG A 54 22.04 -5.37 -2.58
N TYR A 55 20.91 -5.19 -3.25
CA TYR A 55 20.62 -4.03 -4.08
C TYR A 55 19.24 -3.49 -3.73
N VAL A 56 19.14 -2.16 -3.62
CA VAL A 56 17.89 -1.45 -3.28
C VAL A 56 17.65 -0.34 -4.29
N TYR A 57 16.39 -0.04 -4.53
CA TYR A 57 15.96 1.06 -5.41
C TYR A 57 15.31 2.16 -4.57
N ILE A 58 15.70 3.40 -4.84
CA ILE A 58 15.09 4.58 -4.22
C ILE A 58 13.98 5.07 -5.14
N VAL A 59 12.74 4.98 -4.68
CA VAL A 59 11.58 5.56 -5.36
C VAL A 59 11.48 7.04 -4.98
N LYS A 60 11.54 7.93 -5.96
CA LYS A 60 11.37 9.38 -5.77
C LYS A 60 10.19 9.88 -6.58
N ASN A 61 9.17 10.39 -5.90
CA ASN A 61 8.09 11.11 -6.56
C ASN A 61 8.56 12.54 -6.91
N LEU A 62 8.73 12.81 -8.20
CA LEU A 62 9.19 14.11 -8.71
C LEU A 62 8.10 15.19 -8.63
N GLN A 63 6.83 14.80 -8.63
CA GLN A 63 5.67 15.70 -8.62
C GLN A 63 5.13 15.98 -7.22
N LYS A 64 5.76 15.40 -6.17
CA LYS A 64 5.33 15.53 -4.77
C LYS A 64 5.12 16.99 -4.34
N LYS A 65 6.03 17.88 -4.71
CA LYS A 65 5.97 19.31 -4.35
C LYS A 65 4.79 20.02 -4.99
N GLU A 66 4.48 19.70 -6.25
CA GLU A 66 3.34 20.28 -6.95
C GLU A 66 2.02 19.77 -6.35
N LEU A 67 1.96 18.48 -6.04
CA LEU A 67 0.80 17.87 -5.37
C LEU A 67 0.52 18.50 -4.00
N GLU A 68 1.55 18.70 -3.17
CA GLU A 68 1.44 19.37 -1.86
C GLU A 68 0.89 20.81 -1.99
N VAL A 69 1.30 21.53 -3.03
CA VAL A 69 0.78 22.88 -3.31
C VAL A 69 -0.68 22.81 -3.75
N LEU A 70 -1.06 21.87 -4.60
CA LEU A 70 -2.44 21.71 -5.05
C LEU A 70 -3.36 21.35 -3.89
N GLU A 71 -2.94 20.44 -3.00
CA GLU A 71 -3.70 20.05 -1.80
C GLU A 71 -3.93 21.23 -0.84
N GLN A 72 -2.94 22.10 -0.65
CA GLN A 72 -3.08 23.29 0.20
C GLN A 72 -4.02 24.35 -0.38
N ASN A 73 -4.18 24.38 -1.71
CA ASN A 73 -5.03 25.36 -2.40
C ASN A 73 -6.48 24.86 -2.60
N LEU A 74 -6.78 23.62 -2.22
CA LEU A 74 -8.15 23.14 -2.17
C LEU A 74 -8.83 23.73 -0.92
N PRO A 75 -9.89 24.54 -1.06
CA PRO A 75 -10.69 24.93 0.10
C PRO A 75 -11.30 23.66 0.71
N ASN A 76 -11.16 23.52 2.03
CA ASN A 76 -11.81 22.45 2.79
C ASN A 76 -13.31 22.44 2.44
N GLU A 77 -13.81 21.35 1.86
CA GLU A 77 -15.24 21.04 1.87
C GLU A 77 -15.69 20.60 3.27
#